data_AF-A0A8T7K2U9-F1
#
_entry.id   AF-A0A8T7K2U9-F1
#
_cell.length_a   1.000
_cell.length_b   1.000
_cell.length_c   1.000
_cell.angle_alpha   90.00
_cell.angle_beta   90.00
_cell.angle_gamma   90.00
#
_symmetry.space_group_name_H-M   'P 1'
#
loop_
_entity.id
_entity.type
_entity.pdbx_description
1 polymer ?
#
loop_
_entity_poly.entity_id
_entity_poly.type
_entity_poly.pdbx_seq_one_letter_code
_entity_poly.pdbx_strand_id
1 'polypeptide(L)'
;MYNDLLLDRMAAVENDSDTDERIQELISEIEELDSLLGPEAQALIRDLRGHTVTDDVYEDIDEHSTFGQRMADKLASLAGSWFFIIAFVLIMAVWIGANIYLGAQAFDPFPFILLNLTLSTLAALQAPVILMAQNRQAAKDRAMAENDYQVNLKSEVEIADLHRKIDSLTDALCAQTKLVNALVSARRQELNATVRAMEHTRRSESARHSERFASERFASEQVAR
;
A
#
# COMPACT_ATOMS: atom_id res chain seq x y z
N MET A 1 -29.62 -62.66 6.93
CA MET A 1 -30.65 -61.92 6.20
C MET A 1 -31.06 -60.64 6.95
N TYR A 2 -30.08 -59.83 7.34
CA TYR A 2 -30.25 -58.53 8.03
C TYR A 2 -29.06 -57.62 7.69
N ASN A 3 -27.90 -58.25 7.44
CA ASN A 3 -26.72 -57.59 6.89
C ASN A 3 -26.90 -57.08 5.44
N ASP A 4 -27.65 -57.81 4.61
CA ASP A 4 -27.89 -57.44 3.19
C ASP A 4 -28.77 -56.18 3.04
N LEU A 5 -29.77 -56.00 3.90
CA LEU A 5 -30.65 -54.83 3.84
C LEU A 5 -29.99 -53.55 4.36
N LEU A 6 -28.96 -53.68 5.19
CA LEU A 6 -28.14 -52.54 5.64
C LEU A 6 -27.11 -52.17 4.57
N LEU A 7 -26.53 -53.15 3.87
CA LEU A 7 -25.64 -52.91 2.74
C LEU A 7 -26.37 -52.25 1.56
N ASP A 8 -27.58 -52.71 1.22
CA ASP A 8 -28.40 -52.11 0.15
C ASP A 8 -28.88 -50.68 0.50
N ARG A 9 -29.16 -50.41 1.78
CA ARG A 9 -29.60 -49.09 2.24
C ARG A 9 -28.45 -48.10 2.46
N MET A 10 -27.24 -48.58 2.71
CA MET A 10 -26.03 -47.74 2.67
C MET A 10 -25.61 -47.46 1.22
N ALA A 11 -25.78 -48.41 0.30
CA ALA A 11 -25.57 -48.21 -1.14
C ALA A 11 -26.58 -47.21 -1.76
N ALA A 12 -27.79 -47.05 -1.20
CA ALA A 12 -28.76 -46.06 -1.67
C ALA A 12 -28.55 -44.64 -1.08
N VAL A 13 -27.69 -44.49 -0.07
CA VAL A 13 -27.21 -43.18 0.40
C VAL A 13 -26.01 -42.72 -0.43
N GLU A 14 -25.44 -43.62 -1.23
CA GLU A 14 -24.45 -43.35 -2.25
C GLU A 14 -25.11 -42.83 -3.54
N ASN A 15 -25.72 -41.64 -3.45
CA ASN A 15 -25.59 -40.70 -4.57
C ASN A 15 -24.54 -39.65 -4.19
N ASP A 16 -23.45 -40.16 -3.62
CA ASP A 16 -22.23 -39.46 -3.26
C ASP A 16 -21.48 -39.03 -4.52
N SER A 17 -21.70 -39.70 -5.67
CA SER A 17 -21.08 -39.33 -6.94
C SER A 17 -21.49 -37.93 -7.42
N ASP A 18 -22.77 -37.54 -7.31
CA ASP A 18 -23.20 -36.19 -7.75
C ASP A 18 -22.71 -35.10 -6.80
N THR A 19 -22.58 -35.42 -5.50
CA THR A 19 -22.13 -34.46 -4.49
C THR A 19 -20.61 -34.30 -4.50
N ASP A 20 -19.87 -35.39 -4.63
CA ASP A 20 -18.42 -35.37 -4.73
C ASP A 20 -17.94 -34.86 -6.09
N GLU A 21 -18.64 -35.15 -7.21
CA GLU A 21 -18.35 -34.51 -8.50
C GLU A 21 -18.55 -33.00 -8.41
N ARG A 22 -19.65 -32.53 -7.81
CA ARG A 22 -19.90 -31.08 -7.64
C ARG A 22 -18.93 -30.41 -6.67
N ILE A 23 -18.47 -31.11 -5.64
CA ILE A 23 -17.44 -30.62 -4.72
C ILE A 23 -16.08 -30.56 -5.44
N GLN A 24 -15.72 -31.58 -6.22
CA GLN A 24 -14.49 -31.61 -7.03
C GLN A 24 -14.50 -30.53 -8.12
N GLU A 25 -15.64 -30.31 -8.77
CA GLU A 25 -15.83 -29.26 -9.78
C GLU A 25 -15.65 -27.88 -9.16
N LEU A 26 -16.28 -27.60 -8.02
CA LEU A 26 -16.10 -26.33 -7.28
C LEU A 26 -14.68 -26.15 -6.75
N ILE A 27 -14.01 -27.21 -6.31
CA ILE A 27 -12.60 -27.15 -5.89
C ILE A 27 -11.72 -26.81 -7.09
N SER A 28 -11.95 -27.42 -8.25
CA SER A 28 -11.20 -27.11 -9.47
C SER A 28 -11.43 -25.67 -9.94
N GLU A 29 -12.66 -25.17 -9.83
CA GLU A 29 -13.02 -23.81 -10.23
C GLU A 29 -12.42 -22.77 -9.27
N ILE A 30 -12.36 -23.07 -7.97
CA ILE A 30 -11.68 -22.25 -6.97
C ILE A 30 -10.16 -22.25 -7.19
N GLU A 31 -9.56 -23.40 -7.52
CA GLU A 31 -8.13 -23.55 -7.77
C GLU A 31 -7.71 -22.86 -9.08
N GLU A 32 -8.58 -22.87 -10.10
CA GLU A 32 -8.41 -22.10 -11.34
C GLU A 32 -8.52 -20.59 -11.08
N LEU A 33 -9.46 -20.14 -10.25
CA LEU A 33 -9.61 -18.74 -9.84
C LEU A 33 -8.40 -18.24 -9.01
N ASP A 34 -7.86 -19.06 -8.12
CA ASP A 34 -6.67 -18.74 -7.31
C ASP A 34 -5.41 -18.64 -8.18
N SER A 35 -5.30 -19.51 -9.19
CA SER A 35 -4.19 -19.49 -10.16
C SER A 35 -4.17 -18.25 -11.05
N LEU A 36 -5.32 -17.61 -11.28
CA LEU A 36 -5.44 -16.37 -12.07
C LEU A 36 -5.11 -15.12 -11.24
N LEU A 37 -5.35 -15.14 -9.92
CA LEU A 37 -5.14 -13.99 -9.04
C LEU A 37 -3.67 -13.79 -8.63
N GLY A 38 -2.90 -14.87 -8.51
CA GLY A 38 -1.47 -14.86 -8.10
C GLY A 38 -0.47 -14.22 -9.09
N PRO A 39 -0.50 -14.53 -10.40
CA PRO A 39 0.50 -14.05 -11.36
C PRO A 39 0.27 -12.61 -11.81
N GLU A 40 -0.98 -12.14 -11.94
CA GLU A 40 -1.27 -10.74 -12.26
C GLU A 40 -0.86 -9.78 -11.14
N ALA A 41 -1.10 -10.16 -9.88
CA ALA A 41 -0.68 -9.37 -8.72
C ALA A 41 0.86 -9.23 -8.66
N GLN A 42 1.61 -10.30 -8.98
CA GLN A 42 3.07 -10.28 -9.01
C GLN A 42 3.64 -9.53 -10.22
N ALA A 43 3.00 -9.63 -11.39
CA ALA A 43 3.38 -8.87 -12.58
C ALA A 43 3.21 -7.36 -12.35
N LEU A 44 2.12 -6.97 -11.67
CA LEU A 44 1.84 -5.59 -11.39
C LEU A 44 2.78 -4.98 -10.33
N ILE A 45 3.11 -5.73 -9.27
CA ILE A 45 4.12 -5.30 -8.28
C ILE A 45 5.50 -5.11 -8.94
N ARG A 46 5.81 -5.91 -9.97
CA ARG A 46 7.07 -5.81 -10.72
C ARG A 46 7.12 -4.59 -11.64
N ASP A 47 6.00 -4.25 -12.26
CA ASP A 47 5.86 -3.09 -13.15
C ASP A 47 5.94 -1.76 -12.36
N LEU A 48 5.38 -1.72 -11.14
CA LEU A 48 5.44 -0.52 -10.29
C LEU A 48 6.80 -0.25 -9.63
N ARG A 49 7.69 -1.25 -9.52
CA ARG A 49 9.02 -1.08 -8.90
C ARG A 49 9.98 -0.25 -9.76
N GLY A 50 9.65 0.00 -11.04
CA GLY A 50 10.57 0.60 -12.02
C GLY A 50 10.90 2.09 -11.83
N HIS A 51 10.27 2.81 -10.91
CA HIS A 51 10.39 4.27 -10.86
C HIS A 51 10.55 4.81 -9.43
N THR A 52 11.74 4.66 -8.87
CA THR A 52 12.29 5.58 -7.85
C THR A 52 12.59 6.93 -8.52
N VAL A 53 11.58 7.81 -8.58
CA VAL A 53 11.62 9.12 -9.26
C VAL A 53 12.37 10.20 -8.46
N THR A 54 12.77 9.91 -7.22
CA THR A 54 13.10 10.97 -6.25
C THR A 54 14.55 11.49 -6.33
N ASP A 55 15.51 10.75 -6.89
CA ASP A 55 16.93 11.20 -6.92
C ASP A 55 17.32 11.97 -8.21
N ASP A 56 16.58 11.79 -9.31
CA ASP A 56 16.98 12.22 -10.66
C ASP A 56 17.06 13.75 -10.83
N VAL A 57 16.20 14.49 -10.11
CA VAL A 57 16.02 15.94 -10.33
C VAL A 57 17.25 16.76 -9.95
N TYR A 58 17.97 16.37 -8.90
CA TYR A 58 19.16 17.11 -8.48
C TYR A 58 20.36 16.82 -9.38
N GLU A 59 20.53 15.58 -9.82
CA GLU A 59 21.60 15.19 -10.75
C GLU A 59 21.43 15.88 -12.11
N ASP A 60 20.22 15.91 -12.67
CA ASP A 60 19.91 16.60 -13.93
C ASP A 60 20.25 18.11 -13.88
N ILE A 61 19.95 18.77 -12.75
CA ILE A 61 20.20 20.21 -12.60
C ILE A 61 21.71 20.51 -12.47
N ASP A 62 22.45 19.66 -11.77
CA ASP A 62 23.89 19.83 -11.56
C ASP A 62 24.74 19.40 -12.78
N GLU A 63 24.24 18.45 -13.57
CA GLU A 63 24.85 18.00 -14.82
C GLU A 63 24.78 19.08 -15.91
N HIS A 64 23.69 19.84 -15.97
CA HIS A 64 23.52 20.96 -16.89
C HIS A 64 24.05 22.32 -16.40
N SER A 65 24.67 22.38 -15.22
CA SER A 65 25.15 23.64 -14.64
C SER A 65 26.47 24.14 -15.25
N THR A 66 26.45 25.37 -15.79
CA THR A 66 27.63 26.04 -16.35
C THR A 66 28.68 26.40 -15.29
N PHE A 67 29.93 26.64 -15.70
CA PHE A 67 31.03 27.01 -14.78
C PHE A 67 30.72 28.26 -13.94
N GLY A 68 30.14 29.29 -14.57
CA GLY A 68 29.73 30.52 -13.88
C GLY A 68 28.63 30.27 -12.86
N GLN A 69 27.70 29.35 -13.15
CA GLN A 69 26.73 28.90 -12.18
C GLN A 69 27.47 28.24 -11.00
N ARG A 70 28.27 27.19 -11.21
CA ARG A 70 28.98 26.49 -10.11
C ARG A 70 29.77 27.45 -9.19
N MET A 71 30.41 28.48 -9.75
CA MET A 71 31.08 29.52 -8.95
C MET A 71 30.10 30.37 -8.14
N ALA A 72 28.98 30.80 -8.73
CA ALA A 72 27.95 31.55 -8.02
C ALA A 72 27.30 30.76 -6.87
N ASP A 73 27.12 29.44 -6.97
CA ASP A 73 26.60 28.63 -5.83
C ASP A 73 27.60 28.61 -4.68
N LYS A 74 28.90 28.42 -4.98
CA LYS A 74 29.95 28.50 -3.96
C LYS A 74 30.03 29.87 -3.31
N LEU A 75 29.91 30.94 -4.10
CA LEU A 75 29.91 32.31 -3.59
C LEU A 75 28.66 32.60 -2.75
N ALA A 76 27.49 32.12 -3.16
CA ALA A 76 26.24 32.28 -2.40
C ALA A 76 26.30 31.50 -1.07
N SER A 77 26.80 30.27 -1.07
CA SER A 77 26.95 29.48 0.16
C SER A 77 27.98 30.07 1.12
N LEU A 78 29.06 30.66 0.59
CA LEU A 78 30.08 31.36 1.39
C LEU A 78 29.56 32.69 1.95
N ALA A 79 28.88 33.49 1.12
CA ALA A 79 28.35 34.80 1.51
C ALA A 79 27.14 34.70 2.46
N GLY A 80 26.40 33.58 2.42
CA GLY A 80 25.27 33.32 3.32
C GLY A 80 25.66 32.89 4.74
N SER A 81 26.95 32.67 5.02
CA SER A 81 27.43 32.22 6.32
C SER A 81 27.64 33.37 7.30
N TRP A 82 27.16 33.21 8.53
CA TRP A 82 27.44 34.13 9.65
C TRP A 82 28.93 34.37 9.89
N PHE A 83 29.77 33.37 9.62
CA PHE A 83 31.22 33.48 9.76
C PHE A 83 31.83 34.49 8.77
N PHE A 84 31.30 34.57 7.54
CA PHE A 84 31.80 35.48 6.52
C PHE A 84 31.59 36.95 6.92
N ILE A 85 30.42 37.27 7.49
CA ILE A 85 30.10 38.62 7.97
C ILE A 85 31.08 39.05 9.07
N ILE A 86 31.33 38.17 10.05
CA ILE A 86 32.24 38.45 11.17
C ILE A 86 33.68 38.62 10.67
N ALA A 87 34.16 37.73 9.80
CA ALA A 87 35.50 37.82 9.22
C ALA A 87 35.68 39.11 8.40
N PHE A 88 34.67 39.51 7.62
CA PHE A 88 34.68 40.74 6.83
C PHE A 88 34.81 41.98 7.73
N VAL A 89 34.01 42.08 8.79
CA VAL A 89 34.09 43.19 9.76
C VAL A 89 35.45 43.24 10.47
N LEU A 90 36.02 42.09 10.82
CA LEU A 90 37.35 42.01 11.42
C LEU A 90 38.44 42.49 10.47
N ILE A 91 38.43 42.05 9.21
CA ILE A 91 39.40 42.50 8.19
C ILE A 91 39.32 44.03 8.02
N MET A 92 38.10 44.58 7.97
CA MET A 92 37.87 46.01 7.88
C MET A 92 38.42 46.76 9.11
N ALA A 93 38.17 46.26 10.31
CA ALA A 93 38.70 46.84 11.55
C ALA A 93 40.24 46.79 11.60
N VAL A 94 40.85 45.69 11.15
CA VAL A 94 42.31 45.54 11.05
C VAL A 94 42.89 46.52 10.03
N TRP A 95 42.26 46.67 8.86
CA TRP A 95 42.70 47.61 7.83
C TRP A 95 42.67 49.06 8.33
N ILE A 96 41.57 49.47 8.96
CA ILE A 96 41.42 50.79 9.56
C ILE A 96 42.48 50.98 10.66
N GLY A 97 42.61 50.01 11.57
CA GLY A 97 43.59 50.06 12.66
C GLY A 97 45.03 50.17 12.17
N ALA A 98 45.40 49.39 11.15
CA ALA A 98 46.74 49.41 10.56
C ALA A 98 47.06 50.76 9.91
N ASN A 99 46.11 51.36 9.16
CA ASN A 99 46.32 52.65 8.53
C ASN A 99 46.34 53.81 9.54
N ILE A 100 45.55 53.75 10.62
CA ILE A 100 45.65 54.72 11.71
C ILE A 100 47.01 54.63 12.40
N TYR A 101 47.50 53.41 12.66
CA TYR A 101 48.79 53.18 13.33
C TYR A 101 49.99 53.67 12.50
N LEU A 102 49.96 53.49 11.17
CA LEU A 102 51.04 53.93 10.28
C LEU A 102 51.08 55.46 10.06
N GLY A 103 49.97 56.17 10.32
CA GLY A 103 49.92 57.63 10.32
C GLY A 103 50.48 58.28 9.05
N ALA A 104 51.68 58.88 9.15
CA ALA A 104 52.34 59.59 8.05
C ALA A 104 52.87 58.70 6.91
N GLN A 105 53.00 57.39 7.14
CA GLN A 105 53.32 56.39 6.11
C GLN A 105 52.12 55.50 5.76
N ALA A 106 50.89 55.91 6.13
CA ALA A 106 49.70 55.14 5.85
C ALA A 106 49.50 54.94 4.34
N PHE A 107 49.18 53.71 3.95
CA PHE A 107 48.88 53.36 2.57
C PHE A 107 47.53 53.94 2.10
N ASP A 108 46.58 54.09 3.04
CA ASP A 108 45.26 54.70 2.83
C ASP A 108 44.96 55.68 3.99
N PRO A 109 45.46 56.93 3.95
CA PRO A 109 45.21 57.93 4.99
C PRO A 109 43.72 58.31 5.09
N PHE A 110 43.29 58.75 6.27
CA PHE A 110 41.93 59.29 6.46
C PHE A 110 41.66 60.41 5.45
N PRO A 111 40.59 60.34 4.61
CA PRO A 111 39.32 59.63 4.81
C PRO A 111 39.14 58.25 4.11
N PHE A 112 40.22 57.48 3.92
CA PHE A 112 40.23 56.10 3.38
C PHE A 112 39.62 55.97 1.96
N ILE A 113 40.24 56.59 0.95
CA ILE A 113 39.75 56.58 -0.44
C ILE A 113 39.74 55.16 -1.03
N LEU A 114 40.79 54.36 -0.78
CA LEU A 114 40.93 53.05 -1.41
C LEU A 114 39.91 52.06 -0.85
N LEU A 115 39.71 52.09 0.46
CA LEU A 115 38.68 51.31 1.13
C LEU A 115 37.29 51.68 0.62
N ASN A 116 36.98 52.98 0.50
CA ASN A 116 35.69 53.43 -0.04
C ASN A 116 35.46 53.00 -1.48
N LEU A 117 36.48 53.10 -2.34
CA LEU A 117 36.40 52.65 -3.72
C LEU A 117 36.12 51.15 -3.82
N THR A 118 36.83 50.36 -3.01
CA THR A 118 36.70 48.90 -2.98
C THR A 118 35.32 48.48 -2.48
N LEU A 119 34.84 49.06 -1.37
CA LEU A 119 33.50 48.81 -0.84
C LEU A 119 32.40 49.19 -1.83
N SER A 120 32.53 50.35 -2.49
CA SER A 120 31.53 50.81 -3.46
C SER A 120 31.45 49.86 -4.67
N THR A 121 32.59 49.38 -5.14
CA THR A 121 32.66 48.41 -6.25
C THR A 121 32.07 47.06 -5.83
N LEU A 122 32.38 46.60 -4.62
CA LEU A 122 31.84 45.36 -4.07
C LEU A 122 30.32 45.42 -3.92
N ALA A 123 29.80 46.52 -3.38
CA ALA A 123 28.37 46.75 -3.24
C ALA A 123 27.65 46.82 -4.59
N ALA A 124 28.25 47.46 -5.60
CA ALA A 124 27.69 47.53 -6.95
C ALA A 124 27.57 46.15 -7.61
N LEU A 125 28.54 45.25 -7.40
CA LEU A 125 28.51 43.87 -7.91
C LEU A 125 27.62 42.95 -7.07
N GLN A 126 27.29 43.33 -5.84
CA GLN A 126 26.51 42.50 -4.93
C GLN A 126 25.08 42.25 -5.44
N ALA A 127 24.37 43.28 -5.91
CA ALA A 127 22.97 43.14 -6.33
C ALA A 127 22.78 42.17 -7.52
N PRO A 128 23.58 42.23 -8.62
CA PRO A 128 23.51 41.25 -9.70
C PRO A 128 23.87 39.82 -9.26
N VAL A 129 24.87 39.66 -8.40
CA VAL A 129 25.27 38.33 -7.90
C VAL A 129 24.17 37.73 -7.03
N ILE A 130 23.57 38.52 -6.14
CA ILE A 130 22.42 38.09 -5.34
C ILE A 130 21.25 37.73 -6.26
N LEU A 131 20.94 38.56 -7.26
CA LEU A 131 19.85 38.30 -8.20
C LEU A 131 20.09 37.02 -9.01
N MET A 132 21.33 36.75 -9.42
CA MET A 132 21.71 35.50 -10.10
C MET A 132 21.57 34.29 -9.17
N ALA A 133 21.99 34.41 -7.91
CA ALA A 133 21.82 33.34 -6.92
C ALA A 133 20.33 33.08 -6.64
N GLN A 134 19.52 34.13 -6.51
CA GLN A 134 18.08 34.03 -6.33
C GLN A 134 17.37 33.40 -7.54
N ASN A 135 17.68 33.84 -8.76
CA ASN A 135 17.12 33.25 -9.98
C ASN A 135 17.45 31.76 -10.08
N ARG A 136 18.65 31.36 -9.64
CA ARG A 136 19.01 29.94 -9.66
C ARG A 136 18.29 29.14 -8.57
N GLN A 137 18.19 29.67 -7.36
CA GLN A 137 17.43 29.02 -6.30
C GLN A 137 15.96 28.84 -6.71
N ALA A 138 15.34 29.88 -7.27
CA ALA A 138 13.97 29.81 -7.77
C ALA A 138 13.77 28.79 -8.91
N ALA A 139 14.78 28.62 -9.78
CA ALA A 139 14.73 27.58 -10.81
C ALA A 139 14.79 26.16 -10.22
N LYS A 140 15.65 25.94 -9.21
CA LYS A 140 15.73 24.67 -8.46
C LYS A 140 14.41 24.38 -7.74
N ASP A 141 13.89 25.38 -7.02
CA ASP A 141 12.64 25.25 -6.26
C ASP A 141 11.45 24.95 -7.20
N ARG A 142 11.41 25.57 -8.39
CA ARG A 142 10.38 25.30 -9.40
C ARG A 142 10.46 23.89 -9.96
N ALA A 143 11.68 23.39 -10.24
CA ALA A 143 11.87 22.04 -10.74
C ALA A 143 11.47 20.99 -9.70
N MET A 144 11.79 21.22 -8.42
CA MET A 144 11.32 20.36 -7.33
C MET A 144 9.81 20.38 -7.21
N ALA A 145 9.18 21.55 -7.23
CA ALA A 145 7.72 21.67 -7.13
C ALA A 145 7.00 20.94 -8.29
N GLU A 146 7.55 20.98 -9.50
CA GLU A 146 7.02 20.25 -10.64
C GLU A 146 7.17 18.73 -10.47
N ASN A 147 8.31 18.25 -10.00
CA ASN A 147 8.52 16.84 -9.72
C ASN A 147 7.59 16.34 -8.60
N ASP A 148 7.50 17.08 -7.50
CA ASP A 148 6.59 16.78 -6.39
C ASP A 148 5.14 16.70 -6.86
N TYR A 149 4.73 17.63 -7.75
CA TYR A 149 3.40 17.60 -8.36
C TYR A 149 3.16 16.33 -9.18
N GLN A 150 4.13 15.92 -10.01
CA GLN A 150 4.02 14.70 -10.81
C GLN A 150 3.99 13.43 -9.95
N VAL A 151 4.82 13.37 -8.90
CA VAL A 151 4.82 12.25 -7.94
C VAL A 151 3.49 12.18 -7.20
N ASN A 152 2.93 13.32 -6.80
CA ASN A 152 1.63 13.35 -6.14
C ASN A 152 0.50 12.90 -7.07
N LEU A 153 0.49 13.36 -8.33
CA LEU A 153 -0.50 12.92 -9.31
C LEU A 153 -0.42 11.43 -9.58
N LYS A 154 0.81 10.89 -9.70
CA LYS A 154 1.04 9.45 -9.85
C LYS A 154 0.51 8.68 -8.63
N SER A 155 0.80 9.17 -7.43
CA SER A 155 0.31 8.57 -6.19
C SER A 155 -1.23 8.57 -6.13
N GLU A 156 -1.88 9.65 -6.56
CA GLU A 156 -3.34 9.74 -6.63
C GLU A 156 -3.93 8.67 -7.57
N VAL A 157 -3.34 8.50 -8.75
CA VAL A 157 -3.75 7.46 -9.72
C VAL A 157 -3.54 6.06 -9.14
N GLU A 158 -2.40 5.80 -8.51
CA GLU A 158 -2.11 4.49 -7.87
C GLU A 158 -3.09 4.19 -6.73
N ILE A 159 -3.44 5.18 -5.90
CA ILE A 159 -4.43 5.03 -4.82
C ILE A 159 -5.81 4.73 -5.40
N ALA A 160 -6.21 5.40 -6.49
CA ALA A 160 -7.49 5.15 -7.15
C ALA A 160 -7.56 3.73 -7.73
N ASP A 161 -6.47 3.24 -8.31
CA ASP A 161 -6.37 1.87 -8.82
C ASP A 161 -6.38 0.82 -7.71
N LEU A 162 -5.67 1.08 -6.59
CA LEU A 162 -5.75 0.24 -5.39
C LEU A 162 -7.18 0.19 -4.83
N HIS A 163 -7.91 1.31 -4.80
CA HIS A 163 -9.31 1.31 -4.37
C HIS A 163 -10.17 0.40 -5.24
N ARG A 164 -10.04 0.49 -6.57
CA ARG A 164 -10.79 -0.39 -7.50
C ARG A 164 -10.51 -1.86 -7.25
N LYS A 165 -9.26 -2.22 -6.91
CA LYS A 165 -8.91 -3.60 -6.57
C LYS A 165 -9.49 -4.04 -5.25
N ILE A 166 -9.48 -3.18 -4.23
CA ILE A 166 -10.11 -3.45 -2.94
C ILE A 166 -11.62 -3.66 -3.12
N ASP A 167 -12.27 -2.84 -3.94
CA ASP A 167 -13.69 -2.99 -4.26
C ASP A 167 -13.94 -4.35 -4.95
N SER A 168 -13.14 -4.71 -5.96
CA SER A 168 -13.25 -6.01 -6.63
C SER A 168 -13.05 -7.20 -5.68
N LEU A 169 -12.09 -7.13 -4.75
CA LEU A 169 -11.87 -8.16 -3.74
C LEU A 169 -13.04 -8.23 -2.75
N THR A 170 -13.58 -7.08 -2.37
CA THR A 170 -14.74 -7.00 -1.47
C THR A 170 -15.98 -7.63 -2.11
N ASP A 171 -16.20 -7.39 -3.40
CA ASP A 171 -17.28 -8.00 -4.17
C ASP A 171 -17.11 -9.52 -4.27
N ALA A 172 -15.89 -10.00 -4.55
CA ALA A 172 -15.59 -11.43 -4.58
C ALA A 172 -15.83 -12.11 -3.22
N LEU A 173 -15.39 -11.51 -2.12
CA LEU A 173 -15.64 -12.00 -0.76
C LEU A 173 -17.14 -12.01 -0.42
N CYS A 174 -17.88 -11.01 -0.86
CA CYS A 174 -19.34 -10.96 -0.71
C CYS A 174 -20.03 -12.10 -1.47
N ALA A 175 -19.59 -12.38 -2.70
CA ALA A 175 -20.08 -13.51 -3.48
C ALA A 175 -19.78 -14.85 -2.80
N GLN A 176 -18.54 -15.05 -2.33
CA GLN A 176 -18.14 -16.26 -1.61
C GLN A 176 -18.98 -16.44 -0.33
N THR A 177 -19.19 -15.36 0.43
CA THR A 177 -20.02 -15.39 1.65
C THR A 177 -21.47 -15.80 1.36
N LYS A 178 -22.05 -15.32 0.26
CA LYS A 178 -23.40 -15.73 -0.18
C LYS A 178 -23.46 -17.22 -0.53
N LEU A 179 -22.46 -17.72 -1.26
CA LEU A 179 -22.37 -19.14 -1.64
C LEU A 179 -22.24 -20.03 -0.39
N VAL A 180 -21.36 -19.68 0.54
CA VAL A 180 -21.20 -20.40 1.81
C VAL A 180 -22.51 -20.43 2.59
N ASN A 181 -23.20 -19.29 2.73
CA ASN A 181 -24.49 -19.25 3.40
C ASN A 181 -25.56 -20.10 2.71
N ALA A 182 -25.62 -20.08 1.37
CA ALA A 182 -26.53 -20.89 0.59
C ALA A 182 -26.27 -22.39 0.82
N LEU A 183 -25.01 -22.83 0.72
CA LEU A 183 -24.59 -24.21 0.95
C LEU A 183 -24.91 -24.67 2.38
N VAL A 184 -24.60 -23.85 3.38
CA VAL A 184 -24.91 -24.15 4.79
C VAL A 184 -26.42 -24.30 4.98
N SER A 185 -27.23 -23.44 4.36
CA SER A 185 -28.69 -23.53 4.47
C SER A 185 -29.26 -24.79 3.79
N ALA A 186 -28.73 -25.16 2.62
CA ALA A 186 -29.10 -26.38 1.90
C ALA A 186 -28.75 -27.63 2.71
N ARG A 187 -27.50 -27.72 3.22
CA ARG A 187 -27.07 -28.83 4.09
C ARG A 187 -27.91 -28.94 5.35
N ARG A 188 -28.28 -27.81 5.96
CA ARG A 188 -29.17 -27.79 7.13
C ARG A 188 -30.56 -28.33 6.80
N GLN A 189 -31.07 -28.06 5.60
CA GLN A 189 -32.37 -28.57 5.14
C GLN A 189 -32.34 -30.08 4.93
N GLU A 190 -31.28 -30.61 4.29
CA GLU A 190 -31.06 -32.04 4.12
C GLU A 190 -30.98 -32.76 5.47
N LEU A 191 -30.16 -32.25 6.40
CA LEU A 191 -30.01 -32.82 7.73
C LEU A 191 -31.34 -32.81 8.51
N ASN A 192 -32.12 -31.74 8.40
CA ASN A 192 -33.43 -31.67 9.06
C ASN A 192 -34.44 -32.67 8.44
N ALA A 193 -34.37 -32.90 7.13
CA ALA A 193 -35.24 -33.86 6.46
C ALA A 193 -34.92 -35.30 6.87
N THR A 194 -33.63 -35.65 6.95
CA THR A 194 -33.20 -36.98 7.40
C THR A 194 -33.54 -37.23 8.87
N VAL A 195 -33.34 -36.24 9.75
CA VAL A 195 -33.74 -36.32 11.17
C VAL A 195 -35.25 -36.56 11.30
N ARG A 196 -36.08 -35.83 10.55
CA ARG A 196 -37.54 -36.05 10.54
C ARG A 196 -37.91 -37.44 10.03
N ALA A 197 -37.28 -37.92 8.96
CA ALA A 197 -37.53 -39.26 8.43
C ALA A 197 -37.15 -40.37 9.44
N MET A 198 -36.06 -40.18 10.18
CA MET A 198 -35.66 -41.06 11.28
C MET A 198 -36.67 -41.03 12.43
N GLU A 199 -37.15 -39.85 12.84
CA GLU A 199 -38.18 -39.73 13.88
C GLU A 199 -39.50 -40.41 13.50
N HIS A 200 -39.93 -40.25 12.24
CA HIS A 200 -41.12 -40.94 11.72
C HIS A 200 -40.95 -42.46 11.71
N THR A 201 -39.78 -42.94 11.29
CA THR A 201 -39.46 -44.38 11.32
C THR A 201 -39.48 -44.91 12.75
N ARG A 202 -38.82 -44.21 13.69
CA ARG A 202 -38.76 -44.57 15.11
C ARG A 202 -40.15 -44.62 15.76
N ARG A 203 -41.02 -43.62 15.48
CA ARG A 203 -42.41 -43.63 15.96
C ARG A 203 -43.21 -44.79 15.39
N SER A 204 -43.03 -45.09 14.10
CA SER A 204 -43.73 -46.22 13.45
C SER A 204 -43.29 -47.58 14.00
N GLU A 205 -42.01 -47.74 14.31
CA GLU A 205 -41.48 -48.95 14.96
C GLU A 205 -42.00 -49.09 16.39
N SER A 206 -41.99 -48.01 17.18
CA SER A 206 -42.59 -48.03 18.54
C SER A 206 -44.09 -48.36 18.51
N ALA A 207 -44.84 -47.86 17.53
CA ALA A 207 -46.27 -48.18 17.37
C ALA A 207 -46.49 -49.66 17.02
N ARG A 208 -45.76 -50.20 16.02
CA ARG A 208 -45.84 -51.62 15.65
C ARG A 208 -45.39 -52.55 16.78
N HIS A 209 -44.39 -52.14 17.55
CA HIS A 209 -43.93 -52.88 18.73
C HIS A 209 -45.00 -52.92 19.82
N SER A 210 -45.68 -51.79 20.07
CA SER A 210 -46.81 -51.74 21.01
C SER A 210 -48.01 -52.58 20.54
N GLU A 211 -48.31 -52.59 19.24
CA GLU A 211 -49.38 -53.41 18.67
C GLU A 211 -49.06 -54.91 18.76
N ARG A 212 -47.80 -55.31 18.50
CA ARG A 212 -47.36 -56.71 18.67
C ARG A 212 -47.49 -57.17 20.11
N PHE A 213 -47.02 -56.36 21.08
CA PHE A 213 -47.18 -56.70 22.50
C PHE A 213 -48.65 -56.77 22.94
N ALA A 214 -49.50 -55.90 22.42
CA ALA A 214 -50.94 -55.99 22.68
C ALA A 214 -51.50 -57.30 22.11
N SER A 215 -51.16 -57.66 20.87
CA SER A 215 -51.62 -58.91 20.24
C SER A 215 -51.14 -60.17 20.96
N GLU A 216 -49.89 -60.19 21.46
CA GLU A 216 -49.33 -61.30 22.23
C GLU A 216 -50.02 -61.44 23.59
N ARG A 217 -50.35 -60.31 24.26
CA ARG A 217 -51.15 -60.34 25.49
C ARG A 217 -52.56 -60.90 25.24
N PHE A 218 -53.25 -60.44 24.20
CA PHE A 218 -54.58 -60.96 23.85
C PHE A 218 -54.55 -62.45 23.47
N ALA A 219 -53.52 -62.90 22.76
CA ALA A 219 -53.33 -64.32 22.44
C ALA A 219 -53.08 -65.16 23.70
N SER A 220 -52.29 -64.65 24.66
CA SER A 220 -52.05 -65.31 25.94
C SER A 220 -53.29 -65.38 26.83
N GLU A 221 -54.20 -64.41 26.74
CA GLU A 221 -55.49 -64.40 27.47
C GLU A 221 -56.53 -65.37 26.89
N GLN A 222 -56.53 -65.61 25.58
CA GLN A 222 -57.43 -66.60 24.96
C GLN A 222 -57.01 -68.05 25.21
N VAL A 223 -55.71 -68.33 25.34
CA VAL A 223 -55.18 -69.68 25.61
C VAL A 223 -55.36 -70.08 27.09
N ALA A 224 -55.61 -69.11 27.98
CA ALA A 224 -55.81 -69.34 29.42
C ALA A 224 -57.29 -69.55 29.84
N ARG A 225 -58.23 -69.60 28.89
CA ARG A 225 -59.65 -69.96 29.09
C ARG A 225 -59.97 -71.31 28.48
#